data_AF-A0A9W6LT94-F1
#
_entry.id   AF-A0A9W6LT94-F1
#
_cell.length_a   1.000
_cell.length_b   1.000
_cell.length_c   1.000
_cell.angle_alpha   90.00
_cell.angle_beta   90.00
_cell.angle_gamma   90.00
#
_symmetry.space_group_name_H-M   'P 1'
#
loop_
_entity.id
_entity.type
_entity.pdbx_description
1 polymer ?
#
loop_
_entity_poly.entity_id
_entity_poly.type
_entity_poly.pdbx_seq_one_letter_code
_entity_poly.pdbx_strand_id
1 'polypeptide(L)'
;MRKLTSLLCASACLLTPGVAQAHVALGPEQHHTPYAALPLLLLALAYARGQRRNALWPRIGFLLGIFLTWLATLSPVAAFSERLFSTHMAQHLVLMLICAPLLVAAQTTKAAARALAPALERTPLRRLVALADLPLTPVVIWLAFTCLFVIWHLPGLYAAALRDETVHALEHASFFLSAYAFWSVVMAPQSRRTLGYGARLFFIVSAALISGLPGALIALSSRPLYAIDPQAAARLGLTPLEDQQLAGLVMWIPGGFAYIAAALALLLAWLRQSESLARRRQRGDGRALFAVALLSLTLAACGETAPQIRGAQANPVTGGDPRKGAEAIAAIGCGACHTIPGVNGAVGLVGPPLDRMGRRIYIAGLLRNTPENMEAWLQDPQKIVPGGVMPDMGISAEQSRDISAYLYTLR
;
A
#
# COMPACT_ATOMS: atom_id res chain seq x y z
N MET A 1 -13.80 3.18 18.24
CA MET A 1 -14.20 1.82 18.64
C MET A 1 -13.12 0.77 18.41
N ARG A 2 -12.24 0.85 17.39
CA ARG A 2 -11.46 -0.34 16.95
C ARG A 2 -9.95 -0.17 16.82
N LYS A 3 -9.38 1.03 17.00
CA LYS A 3 -7.99 1.30 16.59
C LYS A 3 -6.96 1.19 17.70
N LEU A 4 -7.37 1.25 18.96
CA LEU A 4 -6.42 1.21 20.05
C LEU A 4 -6.78 0.19 21.14
N THR A 5 -8.02 -0.31 21.18
CA THR A 5 -8.26 -1.71 21.65
C THR A 5 -7.35 -2.72 20.95
N SER A 6 -7.02 -2.47 19.68
CA SER A 6 -6.11 -3.28 18.88
C SER A 6 -4.64 -3.05 19.24
N LEU A 7 -4.22 -1.80 19.50
CA LEU A 7 -2.84 -1.51 19.94
C LEU A 7 -2.62 -1.92 21.40
N LEU A 8 -3.52 -1.63 22.34
CA LEU A 8 -3.42 -2.02 23.75
C LEU A 8 -3.41 -3.54 23.97
N CYS A 9 -4.08 -4.35 23.16
CA CYS A 9 -3.94 -5.81 23.31
C CYS A 9 -2.58 -6.33 22.79
N ALA A 10 -1.90 -5.57 21.93
CA ALA A 10 -0.51 -5.83 21.51
C ALA A 10 0.52 -5.17 22.46
N SER A 11 0.17 -4.06 23.12
CA SER A 11 1.05 -3.23 23.96
C SER A 11 0.96 -3.53 25.46
N ALA A 12 -0.18 -4.00 25.98
CA ALA A 12 -0.38 -4.22 27.41
C ALA A 12 0.30 -5.48 27.95
N CYS A 13 1.02 -6.21 27.10
CA CYS A 13 1.92 -7.27 27.55
C CYS A 13 3.40 -6.88 27.44
N LEU A 14 3.80 -5.89 26.65
CA LEU A 14 5.21 -5.50 26.50
C LEU A 14 5.64 -4.37 27.46
N LEU A 15 4.74 -3.90 28.33
CA LEU A 15 4.96 -2.77 29.23
C LEU A 15 4.52 -3.06 30.67
N THR A 16 4.81 -4.26 31.19
CA THR A 16 4.94 -4.40 32.65
C THR A 16 6.41 -4.24 33.01
N PRO A 17 6.89 -3.03 33.38
CA PRO A 17 7.95 -2.96 34.37
C PRO A 17 7.36 -3.57 35.63
N GLY A 18 7.79 -4.79 35.97
CA GLY A 18 7.57 -5.29 37.32
C GLY A 18 8.19 -4.29 38.28
N VAL A 19 7.34 -3.62 39.05
CA VAL A 19 7.77 -2.71 40.10
C VAL A 19 8.63 -3.51 41.08
N ALA A 20 9.91 -3.16 41.12
CA ALA A 20 10.85 -3.29 42.23
C ALA A 20 11.25 -4.69 42.78
N GLN A 21 12.56 -4.76 43.08
CA GLN A 21 13.28 -5.72 43.94
C GLN A 21 13.56 -7.12 43.39
N ALA A 22 14.80 -7.31 42.91
CA ALA A 22 15.83 -8.02 43.66
C ALA A 22 17.03 -8.32 42.73
N HIS A 23 18.12 -7.55 42.84
CA HIS A 23 19.46 -8.11 42.64
C HIS A 23 20.44 -7.41 43.61
N VAL A 24 20.29 -7.81 44.88
CA VAL A 24 21.48 -8.18 45.66
C VAL A 24 22.05 -9.41 44.95
N ALA A 25 23.33 -9.32 44.58
CA ALA A 25 24.31 -10.36 44.26
C ALA A 25 23.83 -11.65 43.54
N LEU A 26 24.56 -12.07 42.50
CA LEU A 26 25.19 -13.41 42.38
C LEU A 26 25.52 -13.77 40.91
N GLY A 27 26.80 -14.06 40.65
CA GLY A 27 27.26 -15.18 39.80
C GLY A 27 27.11 -15.14 38.27
N PRO A 28 27.76 -16.08 37.55
CA PRO A 28 27.84 -16.12 36.08
C PRO A 28 26.68 -16.85 35.40
N GLU A 29 25.54 -17.01 36.08
CA GLU A 29 24.33 -17.62 35.50
C GLU A 29 23.52 -16.52 34.81
N GLN A 30 23.59 -16.49 33.47
CA GLN A 30 22.82 -15.58 32.62
C GLN A 30 21.33 -15.85 32.75
N HIS A 31 20.64 -15.11 33.63
CA HIS A 31 19.19 -15.18 33.74
C HIS A 31 18.54 -14.57 32.49
N HIS A 32 18.17 -15.42 31.53
CA HIS A 32 17.21 -15.07 30.49
C HIS A 32 15.93 -14.56 31.15
N THR A 33 15.65 -13.27 31.00
CA THR A 33 14.49 -12.65 31.65
C THR A 33 13.19 -13.28 31.11
N PRO A 34 12.37 -13.96 31.94
CA PRO A 34 11.13 -14.62 31.51
C PRO A 34 10.03 -13.63 31.05
N TYR A 35 10.31 -12.32 31.16
CA TYR A 35 9.36 -11.23 30.92
C TYR A 35 9.02 -11.02 29.45
N ALA A 36 9.86 -11.42 28.50
CA ALA A 36 9.54 -11.34 27.06
C ALA A 36 8.76 -12.56 26.53
N ALA A 37 8.72 -13.67 27.26
CA ALA A 37 7.98 -14.88 26.87
C ALA A 37 6.47 -14.80 27.20
N LEU A 38 6.15 -14.25 28.37
CA LEU A 38 4.75 -14.05 28.82
C LEU A 38 3.91 -13.24 27.80
N PRO A 39 4.41 -12.14 27.20
CA PRO A 39 3.66 -11.34 26.24
C PRO A 39 3.37 -12.08 24.94
N LEU A 40 4.35 -12.83 24.43
CA LEU A 40 4.17 -13.67 23.24
C LEU A 40 3.16 -14.78 23.51
N LEU A 41 3.22 -15.39 24.70
CA LEU A 41 2.26 -16.42 25.12
C LEU A 41 0.83 -15.85 25.23
N LEU A 42 0.66 -14.70 25.90
CA LEU A 42 -0.64 -14.04 26.03
C LEU A 42 -1.20 -13.65 24.67
N LEU A 43 -0.36 -13.14 23.77
CA LEU A 43 -0.73 -12.81 22.40
C LEU A 43 -1.15 -14.07 21.61
N ALA A 44 -0.42 -15.17 21.75
CA ALA A 44 -0.73 -16.45 21.13
C ALA A 44 -2.06 -17.03 21.64
N LEU A 45 -2.31 -16.97 22.95
CA LEU A 45 -3.56 -17.42 23.55
C LEU A 45 -4.75 -16.55 23.12
N ALA A 46 -4.58 -15.22 23.09
CA ALA A 46 -5.61 -14.30 22.61
C ALA A 46 -5.90 -14.52 21.12
N TYR A 47 -4.86 -14.75 20.31
CA TYR A 47 -5.00 -15.08 18.90
C TYR A 47 -5.77 -16.40 18.71
N ALA A 48 -5.34 -17.48 19.37
CA ALA A 48 -5.94 -18.80 19.26
C ALA A 48 -7.43 -18.79 19.63
N ARG A 49 -7.80 -18.11 20.72
CA ARG A 49 -9.20 -17.94 21.15
C ARG A 49 -10.01 -17.08 20.17
N GLY A 50 -9.39 -16.05 19.60
CA GLY A 50 -10.05 -15.08 18.76
C GLY A 50 -10.13 -15.48 17.29
N GLN A 51 -9.35 -16.45 16.82
CA GLN A 51 -9.18 -16.72 15.39
C GLN A 51 -10.39 -17.43 14.76
N ARG A 52 -10.70 -17.12 13.49
CA ARG A 52 -11.79 -17.82 12.76
C ARG A 52 -11.36 -19.24 12.39
N ARG A 53 -12.31 -20.19 12.34
CA ARG A 53 -12.06 -21.61 12.07
C ARG A 53 -11.43 -21.91 10.68
N ASN A 54 -11.68 -21.09 9.65
CA ASN A 54 -11.25 -21.36 8.27
C ASN A 54 -10.21 -20.36 7.71
N ALA A 55 -9.26 -19.89 8.54
CA ALA A 55 -8.30 -18.86 8.15
C ALA A 55 -6.86 -19.39 8.16
N LEU A 56 -6.50 -20.26 7.19
CA LEU A 56 -5.18 -20.89 7.09
C LEU A 56 -4.04 -19.87 6.97
N TRP A 57 -4.09 -18.99 5.95
CA TRP A 57 -3.02 -18.02 5.69
C TRP A 57 -2.77 -17.06 6.87
N PRO A 58 -3.80 -16.47 7.51
CA PRO A 58 -3.56 -15.68 8.71
C PRO A 58 -2.91 -16.46 9.85
N ARG A 59 -3.23 -17.76 10.02
CA ARG A 59 -2.61 -18.60 11.06
C ARG A 59 -1.14 -18.86 10.78
N ILE A 60 -0.80 -19.20 9.54
CA ILE A 60 0.61 -19.39 9.12
C ILE A 60 1.39 -18.10 9.36
N GLY A 61 0.84 -16.96 8.92
CA GLY A 61 1.47 -15.65 9.15
C GLY A 61 1.64 -15.32 10.64
N PHE A 62 0.67 -15.69 11.48
CA PHE A 62 0.78 -15.51 12.92
C PHE A 62 1.88 -16.37 13.54
N LEU A 63 1.87 -17.67 13.25
CA LEU A 63 2.85 -18.62 13.78
C LEU A 63 4.27 -18.24 13.35
N LEU A 64 4.45 -17.87 12.08
CA LEU A 64 5.73 -17.40 11.57
C LEU A 64 6.14 -16.08 12.24
N GLY A 65 5.22 -15.12 12.37
CA GLY A 65 5.49 -13.85 13.05
C GLY A 65 5.91 -14.02 14.51
N ILE A 66 5.19 -14.84 15.28
CA ILE A 66 5.54 -15.14 16.68
C ILE A 66 6.85 -15.91 16.78
N PHE A 67 7.07 -16.91 15.92
CA PHE A 67 8.31 -17.69 15.92
C PHE A 67 9.52 -16.80 15.62
N LEU A 68 9.42 -15.90 14.63
CA LEU A 68 10.51 -14.97 14.31
C LEU A 68 10.72 -13.93 15.41
N THR A 69 9.66 -13.44 16.05
CA THR A 69 9.83 -12.56 17.23
C THR A 69 10.52 -13.31 18.37
N TRP A 70 10.10 -14.54 18.68
CA TRP A 70 10.77 -15.38 19.68
C TRP A 70 12.24 -15.64 19.30
N LEU A 71 12.51 -15.97 18.04
CA LEU A 71 13.87 -16.19 17.54
C LEU A 71 14.73 -14.94 17.72
N ALA A 72 14.18 -13.77 17.38
CA ALA A 72 14.87 -12.50 17.49
C ALA A 72 15.08 -12.04 18.94
N THR A 73 14.18 -12.33 19.88
CA THR A 73 14.22 -11.72 21.23
C THR A 73 14.54 -12.68 22.37
N LEU A 74 14.36 -13.99 22.19
CA LEU A 74 14.44 -14.98 23.27
C LEU A 74 15.36 -16.16 22.97
N SER A 75 15.74 -16.36 21.70
CA SER A 75 16.59 -17.50 21.36
C SER A 75 18.07 -17.24 21.68
N PRO A 76 18.91 -18.29 21.69
CA PRO A 76 20.36 -18.12 21.79
C PRO A 76 20.97 -17.24 20.68
N VAL A 77 20.27 -17.08 19.55
CA VAL A 77 20.65 -16.14 18.48
C VAL A 77 20.54 -14.68 18.97
N ALA A 78 19.61 -14.39 19.90
CA ALA A 78 19.50 -13.07 20.53
C ALA A 78 20.74 -12.73 21.39
N ALA A 79 21.42 -13.74 21.96
CA ALA A 79 22.67 -13.49 22.69
C ALA A 79 23.82 -13.06 21.77
N PHE A 80 23.74 -13.34 20.46
CA PHE A 80 24.66 -12.78 19.48
C PHE A 80 24.31 -11.32 19.13
N SER A 81 23.01 -10.99 19.08
CA SER A 81 22.55 -9.63 18.78
C SER A 81 22.86 -8.59 19.86
N GLU A 82 23.18 -9.02 21.08
CA GLU A 82 23.69 -8.14 22.14
C GLU A 82 25.20 -7.88 22.05
N ARG A 83 25.93 -8.65 21.24
CA ARG A 83 27.40 -8.61 21.20
C ARG A 83 27.95 -7.86 19.99
N LEU A 84 27.28 -7.91 18.84
CA LEU A 84 27.73 -7.24 17.62
C LEU A 84 26.70 -6.22 17.15
N PHE A 85 27.20 -5.05 16.76
CA PHE A 85 26.38 -3.94 16.29
C PHE A 85 25.60 -4.31 15.02
N SER A 86 26.23 -5.07 14.11
CA SER A 86 25.57 -5.56 12.89
C SER A 86 24.42 -6.53 13.15
N THR A 87 24.60 -7.47 14.08
CA THR A 87 23.53 -8.41 14.47
C THR A 87 22.40 -7.73 15.24
N HIS A 88 22.72 -6.71 16.04
CA HIS A 88 21.74 -5.87 16.70
C HIS A 88 20.86 -5.12 15.68
N MET A 89 21.47 -4.52 14.65
CA MET A 89 20.71 -3.89 13.55
C MET A 89 19.83 -4.90 12.80
N ALA A 90 20.35 -6.11 12.54
CA ALA A 90 19.56 -7.18 11.92
C ALA A 90 18.33 -7.54 12.76
N GLN A 91 18.48 -7.60 14.09
CA GLN A 91 17.38 -7.86 15.03
C GLN A 91 16.27 -6.81 14.91
N HIS A 92 16.62 -5.51 14.90
CA HIS A 92 15.65 -4.44 14.70
C HIS A 92 14.91 -4.56 13.35
N LEU A 93 15.62 -4.82 12.25
CA LEU A 93 15.01 -4.97 10.93
C LEU A 93 14.05 -6.15 10.87
N VAL A 94 14.41 -7.29 11.45
CA VAL A 94 13.53 -8.47 11.51
C VAL A 94 12.25 -8.12 12.27
N LEU A 95 12.35 -7.46 13.42
CA LEU A 95 11.19 -7.05 14.21
C LEU A 95 10.28 -6.06 13.43
N MET A 96 10.87 -5.04 12.82
CA MET A 96 10.13 -3.93 12.19
C MET A 96 9.62 -4.25 10.79
N LEU A 97 10.40 -4.95 9.96
CA LEU A 97 10.12 -5.14 8.53
C LEU A 97 9.62 -6.54 8.19
N ILE A 98 9.70 -7.50 9.12
CA ILE A 98 9.23 -8.87 8.91
C ILE A 98 8.15 -9.23 9.94
N CYS A 99 8.46 -9.22 11.23
CA CYS A 99 7.53 -9.66 12.27
C CYS A 99 6.27 -8.78 12.33
N ALA A 100 6.43 -7.46 12.37
CA ALA A 100 5.31 -6.53 12.41
C ALA A 100 4.33 -6.69 11.23
N PRO A 101 4.74 -6.64 9.95
CA PRO A 101 3.80 -6.82 8.84
C PRO A 101 3.18 -8.22 8.77
N LEU A 102 3.90 -9.28 9.15
CA LEU A 102 3.33 -10.64 9.26
C LEU A 102 2.19 -10.68 10.27
N LEU A 103 2.39 -10.09 11.45
CA LEU A 103 1.38 -10.05 12.50
C LEU A 103 0.19 -9.15 12.14
N VAL A 104 0.41 -8.07 11.36
CA VAL A 104 -0.66 -7.26 10.78
C VAL A 104 -1.47 -8.09 9.77
N ALA A 105 -0.79 -8.78 8.84
CA ALA A 105 -1.43 -9.66 7.85
C ALA A 105 -2.21 -10.81 8.49
N ALA A 106 -1.72 -11.33 9.61
CA ALA A 106 -2.38 -12.34 10.42
C ALA A 106 -3.68 -11.86 11.08
N GLN A 107 -3.98 -10.55 11.02
CA GLN A 107 -5.13 -9.92 11.68
C GLN A 107 -5.10 -10.09 13.20
N THR A 108 -3.89 -10.10 13.76
CA THR A 108 -3.63 -10.42 15.17
C THR A 108 -4.50 -9.61 16.11
N THR A 109 -4.58 -8.30 15.88
CA THR A 109 -5.38 -7.41 16.72
C THR A 109 -6.88 -7.61 16.59
N LYS A 110 -7.38 -8.02 15.41
CA LYS A 110 -8.80 -8.39 15.26
C LYS A 110 -9.12 -9.72 15.93
N ALA A 111 -8.17 -10.65 15.99
CA ALA A 111 -8.32 -11.89 16.74
C ALA A 111 -8.33 -11.60 18.24
N ALA A 112 -7.30 -10.91 18.76
CA ALA A 112 -7.20 -10.52 20.17
C ALA A 112 -8.44 -9.74 20.64
N ALA A 113 -8.90 -8.75 19.88
CA ALA A 113 -10.11 -7.99 20.22
C ALA A 113 -11.36 -8.88 20.32
N ARG A 114 -11.49 -9.91 19.48
CA ARG A 114 -12.62 -10.87 19.55
C ARG A 114 -12.52 -11.78 20.75
N ALA A 115 -11.31 -12.20 21.13
CA ALA A 115 -11.09 -13.02 22.32
C ALA A 115 -11.40 -12.25 23.61
N LEU A 116 -11.08 -10.96 23.64
CA LEU A 116 -11.16 -10.13 24.85
C LEU A 116 -12.49 -9.39 25.00
N ALA A 117 -13.26 -9.18 23.92
CA ALA A 117 -14.53 -8.46 23.96
C ALA A 117 -15.51 -8.95 25.06
N PRO A 118 -15.75 -10.26 25.24
CA PRO A 118 -16.71 -10.73 26.26
C PRO A 118 -16.27 -10.44 27.70
N ALA A 119 -14.95 -10.39 27.95
CA ALA A 119 -14.39 -10.10 29.27
C ALA A 119 -14.39 -8.59 29.56
N LEU A 120 -14.08 -7.75 28.56
CA LEU A 120 -14.13 -6.30 28.70
C LEU A 120 -15.56 -5.77 28.86
N GLU A 121 -16.55 -6.37 28.18
CA GLU A 121 -17.95 -5.94 28.29
C GLU A 121 -18.53 -6.11 29.69
N ARG A 122 -17.95 -7.02 30.49
CA ARG A 122 -18.39 -7.35 31.86
C ARG A 122 -17.63 -6.61 32.95
N THR A 123 -16.68 -5.75 32.62
CA THR A 123 -15.80 -5.09 33.60
C THR A 123 -15.81 -3.55 33.47
N PRO A 124 -15.57 -2.79 34.55
CA PRO A 124 -15.48 -1.32 34.49
C PRO A 124 -14.29 -0.84 33.63
N LEU A 125 -13.32 -1.74 33.36
CA LEU A 125 -12.18 -1.55 32.46
C LEU A 125 -12.59 -1.14 31.04
N ARG A 126 -13.83 -1.41 30.61
CA ARG A 126 -14.37 -0.90 29.33
C ARG A 126 -14.21 0.62 29.17
N ARG A 127 -14.39 1.40 30.25
CA ARG A 127 -14.25 2.87 30.21
C ARG A 127 -12.80 3.29 30.03
N LEU A 128 -11.86 2.63 30.72
CA LEU A 128 -10.43 2.88 30.59
C LEU A 128 -9.93 2.54 29.18
N VAL A 129 -10.39 1.42 28.62
CA VAL A 129 -10.02 1.00 27.26
C VAL A 129 -10.64 1.91 26.19
N ALA A 130 -11.81 2.50 26.45
CA ALA A 130 -12.41 3.51 25.59
C ALA A 130 -11.71 4.87 25.68
N LEU A 131 -11.24 5.27 26.88
CA LEU A 131 -10.46 6.49 27.09
C LEU A 131 -9.07 6.41 26.49
N ALA A 132 -8.48 5.22 26.55
CA ALA A 132 -7.18 4.99 25.95
C ALA A 132 -7.25 5.02 24.42
N ASP A 133 -8.45 4.90 23.79
CA ASP A 133 -8.72 4.87 22.33
C ASP A 133 -8.35 6.22 21.64
N LEU A 134 -7.09 6.67 21.81
CA LEU A 134 -6.49 7.85 21.18
C LEU A 134 -6.67 7.78 19.67
N PRO A 135 -7.20 8.86 19.04
CA PRO A 135 -7.32 8.95 17.60
C PRO A 135 -5.95 9.23 16.99
N LEU A 136 -5.07 8.23 16.98
CA LEU A 136 -3.80 8.33 16.25
C LEU A 136 -4.13 8.43 14.76
N THR A 137 -3.96 9.62 14.22
CA THR A 137 -4.11 9.85 12.79
C THR A 137 -2.98 9.12 12.06
N PRO A 138 -3.17 8.71 10.80
CA PRO A 138 -2.10 8.05 10.06
C PRO A 138 -0.80 8.84 9.98
N VAL A 139 -0.89 10.18 9.98
CA VAL A 139 0.28 11.07 10.00
C VAL A 139 1.03 10.96 11.32
N VAL A 140 0.32 10.92 12.45
CA VAL A 140 0.95 10.73 13.77
C VAL A 140 1.63 9.36 13.86
N ILE A 141 1.02 8.31 13.30
CA ILE A 141 1.63 6.96 13.26
C ILE A 141 2.90 6.97 12.41
N TRP A 142 2.86 7.61 11.23
CA TRP A 142 4.01 7.74 10.36
C TRP A 142 5.14 8.53 11.04
N LEU A 143 4.82 9.68 11.64
CA LEU A 143 5.78 10.50 12.41
C LEU A 143 6.39 9.70 13.56
N ALA A 144 5.58 8.99 14.34
CA ALA A 144 6.07 8.19 15.45
C ALA A 144 7.06 7.12 14.96
N PHE A 145 6.72 6.40 13.89
CA PHE A 145 7.57 5.38 13.30
C PHE A 145 8.91 5.95 12.80
N THR A 146 8.87 7.03 12.02
CA THR A 146 10.09 7.63 11.45
C THR A 146 10.94 8.35 12.49
N CYS A 147 10.33 9.06 13.43
CA CYS A 147 11.06 9.79 14.46
C CYS A 147 11.69 8.83 15.48
N LEU A 148 10.96 7.79 15.94
CA LEU A 148 11.53 6.78 16.82
C LEU A 148 12.72 6.09 16.16
N PHE A 149 12.61 5.77 14.86
CA PHE A 149 13.74 5.26 14.09
C PHE A 149 14.95 6.19 14.22
N VAL A 150 14.84 7.47 13.88
CA VAL A 150 15.99 8.39 13.92
C VAL A 150 16.51 8.60 15.35
N ILE A 151 15.63 8.73 16.33
CA ILE A 151 15.98 9.02 17.74
C ILE A 151 16.83 7.92 18.35
N TRP A 152 16.46 6.65 18.17
CA TRP A 152 17.20 5.53 18.75
C TRP A 152 18.58 5.33 18.14
N HIS A 153 18.80 5.79 16.90
CA HIS A 153 20.12 5.76 16.27
C HIS A 153 21.05 6.90 16.74
N LEU A 154 20.60 7.78 17.64
CA LEU A 154 21.48 8.76 18.27
C LEU A 154 22.48 8.04 19.20
N PRO A 155 23.80 8.30 19.10
CA PRO A 155 24.82 7.58 19.87
C PRO A 155 24.59 7.54 21.38
N GLY A 156 24.05 8.62 21.96
CA GLY A 156 23.76 8.70 23.39
C GLY A 156 22.63 7.78 23.85
N LEU A 157 21.54 7.68 23.07
CA LEU A 157 20.43 6.79 23.40
C LEU A 157 20.79 5.33 23.16
N TYR A 158 21.52 5.06 22.08
CA TYR A 158 22.10 3.74 21.84
C TYR A 158 23.00 3.28 23.00
N ALA A 159 23.91 4.13 23.46
CA ALA A 159 24.77 3.82 24.60
C ALA A 159 23.96 3.61 25.90
N ALA A 160 22.82 4.28 26.07
CA ALA A 160 21.92 4.04 27.19
C ALA A 160 21.22 2.67 27.08
N ALA A 161 20.73 2.30 25.89
CA ALA A 161 20.13 1.00 25.63
C ALA A 161 21.09 -0.18 25.84
N LEU A 162 22.40 0.00 25.59
CA LEU A 162 23.40 -1.02 25.90
C LEU A 162 23.71 -1.16 27.40
N ARG A 163 23.45 -0.13 28.21
CA ARG A 163 23.80 -0.11 29.64
C ARG A 163 22.64 -0.51 30.54
N ASP A 164 21.41 -0.35 30.08
CA ASP A 164 20.19 -0.56 30.85
C ASP A 164 19.21 -1.44 30.07
N GLU A 165 18.92 -2.62 30.61
CA GLU A 165 17.99 -3.60 30.01
C GLU A 165 16.57 -3.02 29.84
N THR A 166 16.15 -2.12 30.71
CA THR A 166 14.84 -1.45 30.60
C THR A 166 14.82 -0.51 29.41
N VAL A 167 15.90 0.26 29.20
CA VAL A 167 16.02 1.17 28.04
C VAL A 167 16.07 0.36 26.75
N HIS A 168 16.81 -0.74 26.73
CA HIS A 168 16.84 -1.70 25.63
C HIS A 168 15.45 -2.28 25.31
N ALA A 169 14.71 -2.70 26.33
CA ALA A 169 13.37 -3.23 26.17
C ALA A 169 12.40 -2.17 25.63
N LEU A 170 12.53 -0.92 26.08
CA LEU A 170 11.76 0.21 25.58
C LEU A 170 12.07 0.52 24.12
N GLU A 171 13.33 0.45 23.71
CA GLU A 171 13.75 0.58 22.31
C GLU A 171 13.05 -0.47 21.44
N HIS A 172 13.24 -1.75 21.74
CA HIS A 172 12.61 -2.86 21.02
C HIS A 172 11.08 -2.78 21.00
N ALA A 173 10.46 -2.49 22.14
CA ALA A 173 9.01 -2.33 22.22
C ALA A 173 8.54 -1.15 21.36
N SER A 174 9.23 -0.01 21.40
CA SER A 174 8.86 1.18 20.62
C SER A 174 9.01 0.94 19.11
N PHE A 175 10.07 0.26 18.67
CA PHE A 175 10.27 -0.14 17.28
C PHE A 175 9.19 -1.10 16.80
N PHE A 176 8.94 -2.16 17.55
CA PHE A 176 7.94 -3.15 17.17
C PHE A 176 6.52 -2.57 17.15
N LEU A 177 6.13 -1.80 18.17
CA LEU A 177 4.79 -1.21 18.26
C LEU A 177 4.56 -0.14 17.20
N SER A 178 5.54 0.74 16.96
CA SER A 178 5.42 1.76 15.92
C SER A 178 5.41 1.14 14.52
N ALA A 179 6.22 0.11 14.27
CA ALA A 179 6.20 -0.65 13.02
C ALA A 179 4.85 -1.34 12.81
N TYR A 180 4.31 -2.02 13.84
CA TYR A 180 3.01 -2.67 13.76
C TYR A 180 1.89 -1.66 13.43
N ALA A 181 1.92 -0.47 14.06
CA ALA A 181 0.98 0.60 13.77
C ALA A 181 1.12 1.13 12.34
N PHE A 182 2.36 1.36 11.87
CA PHE A 182 2.67 1.80 10.52
C PHE A 182 2.17 0.81 9.46
N TRP A 183 2.51 -0.47 9.60
CA TRP A 183 2.07 -1.52 8.67
C TRP A 183 0.55 -1.72 8.73
N SER A 184 -0.10 -1.51 9.87
CA SER A 184 -1.56 -1.52 9.99
C SER A 184 -2.24 -0.43 9.15
N VAL A 185 -1.59 0.72 8.97
CA VAL A 185 -2.06 1.79 8.07
C VAL A 185 -1.81 1.40 6.61
N VAL A 186 -0.59 0.97 6.29
CA VAL A 186 -0.16 0.63 4.92
C VAL A 186 -0.99 -0.52 4.35
N MET A 187 -1.20 -1.57 5.12
CA MET A 187 -1.85 -2.82 4.71
C MET A 187 -3.38 -2.79 4.91
N ALA A 188 -3.95 -1.65 5.33
CA ALA A 188 -5.39 -1.56 5.59
C ALA A 188 -6.22 -1.87 4.31
N PRO A 189 -7.27 -2.71 4.39
CA PRO A 189 -8.14 -2.95 3.23
C PRO A 189 -8.71 -1.65 2.66
N GLN A 190 -8.69 -1.48 1.34
CA GLN A 190 -9.11 -0.22 0.71
C GLN A 190 -10.61 0.05 0.91
N SER A 191 -10.94 1.21 1.46
CA SER A 191 -12.30 1.70 1.70
C SER A 191 -12.35 3.23 1.69
N ARG A 192 -13.56 3.83 1.72
CA ARG A 192 -13.73 5.30 1.85
C ARG A 192 -13.14 5.88 3.16
N ARG A 193 -12.91 5.05 4.17
CA ARG A 193 -12.41 5.47 5.50
C ARG A 193 -10.90 5.25 5.67
N THR A 194 -10.24 4.66 4.69
CA THR A 194 -8.79 4.39 4.72
C THR A 194 -8.06 5.33 3.77
N LEU A 195 -6.78 5.60 4.04
CA LEU A 195 -5.90 6.34 3.13
C LEU A 195 -5.92 5.73 1.73
N GLY A 196 -5.90 6.58 0.71
CA GLY A 196 -5.71 6.15 -0.68
C GLY A 196 -4.31 5.59 -0.93
N TYR A 197 -4.15 4.84 -2.03
CA TYR A 197 -2.88 4.21 -2.39
C TYR A 197 -1.72 5.21 -2.52
N GLY A 198 -1.96 6.38 -3.13
CA GLY A 198 -0.92 7.41 -3.29
C GLY A 198 -0.34 7.90 -1.96
N ALA A 199 -1.18 8.17 -0.96
CA ALA A 199 -0.70 8.61 0.36
C ALA A 199 0.05 7.50 1.11
N ARG A 200 -0.34 6.24 0.94
CA ARG A 200 0.38 5.09 1.52
C ARG A 200 1.72 4.84 0.84
N LEU A 201 1.78 5.01 -0.49
CA LEU A 201 3.04 4.98 -1.25
C LEU A 201 3.97 6.08 -0.75
N PHE A 202 3.46 7.29 -0.57
CA PHE A 202 4.22 8.40 0.02
C PHE A 202 4.79 8.01 1.40
N PHE A 203 3.98 7.41 2.28
CA PHE A 203 4.44 6.96 3.60
C PHE A 203 5.54 5.90 3.53
N ILE A 204 5.43 4.92 2.63
CA ILE A 204 6.47 3.89 2.45
C ILE A 204 7.76 4.52 1.92
N VAL A 205 7.67 5.31 0.86
CA VAL A 205 8.84 5.91 0.20
C VAL A 205 9.54 6.90 1.12
N SER A 206 8.80 7.76 1.81
CA SER A 206 9.39 8.71 2.75
C SER A 206 9.99 8.01 3.96
N ALA A 207 9.35 6.96 4.49
CA ALA A 207 9.94 6.15 5.56
C ALA A 207 11.23 5.46 5.12
N ALA A 208 11.28 4.92 3.89
CA ALA A 208 12.47 4.32 3.31
C ALA A 208 13.63 5.33 3.19
N LEU A 209 13.34 6.55 2.72
CA LEU A 209 14.34 7.62 2.62
C LEU A 209 14.85 8.05 3.99
N ILE A 210 13.95 8.31 4.94
CA ILE A 210 14.30 8.77 6.29
C ILE A 210 15.11 7.69 7.04
N SER A 211 14.72 6.43 6.93
CA SER A 211 15.45 5.32 7.58
C SER A 211 16.76 4.94 6.88
N GLY A 212 16.83 5.12 5.55
CA GLY A 212 18.06 4.87 4.78
C GLY A 212 19.18 5.86 5.10
N LEU A 213 18.85 7.11 5.47
CA LEU A 213 19.84 8.15 5.77
C LEU A 213 20.78 7.78 6.92
N PRO A 214 20.30 7.40 8.14
CA PRO A 214 21.18 6.88 9.18
C PRO A 214 22.00 5.67 8.72
N GLY A 215 21.42 4.78 7.91
CA GLY A 215 22.10 3.57 7.42
C GLY A 215 23.31 3.91 6.57
N ALA A 216 23.12 4.79 5.60
CA ALA A 216 24.19 5.31 4.76
C ALA A 216 25.26 6.06 5.59
N LEU A 217 24.86 6.91 6.53
CA LEU A 217 25.80 7.68 7.37
C LEU A 217 26.67 6.77 8.24
N ILE A 218 26.08 5.73 8.83
CA ILE A 218 26.81 4.74 9.64
C ILE A 218 27.73 3.90 8.76
N ALA A 219 27.24 3.43 7.61
CA ALA A 219 27.98 2.61 6.65
C ALA A 219 29.19 3.34 6.03
N LEU A 220 29.06 4.65 5.80
CA LEU A 220 30.07 5.47 5.13
C LEU A 220 30.98 6.22 6.11
N SER A 221 30.78 6.04 7.42
CA SER A 221 31.63 6.68 8.42
C SER A 221 33.05 6.10 8.38
N SER A 222 34.05 6.99 8.43
CA SER A 222 35.47 6.62 8.53
C SER A 222 35.96 6.44 9.97
N ARG A 223 35.10 6.70 10.95
CA ARG A 223 35.39 6.53 12.38
C ARG A 223 34.26 5.81 13.13
N PRO A 224 34.56 5.08 14.22
CA PRO A 224 33.53 4.57 15.11
C PRO A 224 32.71 5.74 15.69
N LEU A 225 31.41 5.70 15.47
CA LEU A 225 30.40 6.61 16.01
C LEU A 225 29.81 6.07 17.32
N TYR A 226 29.80 4.74 17.46
CA TYR A 226 29.27 4.04 18.63
C TYR A 226 30.40 3.36 19.42
N ALA A 227 30.21 3.23 20.72
CA ALA A 227 31.10 2.49 21.60
C ALA A 227 30.84 0.98 21.46
N ILE A 228 31.49 0.36 20.48
CA ILE A 228 31.37 -1.08 20.16
C ILE A 228 32.47 -1.85 20.88
N ASP A 229 32.15 -3.01 21.46
CA ASP A 229 33.11 -3.90 22.11
C ASP A 229 34.13 -4.47 21.09
N PRO A 230 35.43 -4.11 21.21
CA PRO A 230 36.45 -4.60 20.30
C PRO A 230 36.65 -6.12 20.37
N GLN A 231 36.44 -6.73 21.54
CA GLN A 231 36.59 -8.18 21.70
C GLN A 231 35.47 -8.93 20.98
N ALA A 232 34.25 -8.39 21.01
CA ALA A 232 33.14 -8.98 20.30
C ALA A 232 33.33 -8.95 18.79
N ALA A 233 33.72 -7.80 18.23
CA ALA A 233 34.01 -7.67 16.80
C ALA A 233 35.15 -8.61 16.36
N ALA A 234 36.22 -8.69 17.15
CA ALA A 234 37.39 -9.52 16.85
C ALA A 234 37.07 -11.02 16.76
N ARG A 235 36.03 -11.52 17.46
CA ARG A 235 35.59 -12.93 17.35
C ARG A 235 35.12 -13.32 15.94
N LEU A 236 34.69 -12.36 15.13
CA LEU A 236 34.36 -12.56 13.72
C LEU A 236 35.46 -12.06 12.77
N GLY A 237 36.63 -11.71 13.29
CA GLY A 237 37.71 -11.13 12.51
C GLY A 237 37.43 -9.71 12.02
N LEU A 238 36.52 -8.98 12.68
CA LEU A 238 36.16 -7.60 12.35
C LEU A 238 36.78 -6.61 13.35
N THR A 239 37.10 -5.42 12.88
CA THR A 239 37.33 -4.24 13.73
C THR A 239 36.00 -3.62 14.15
N PRO A 240 35.95 -2.82 15.24
CA PRO A 240 34.75 -2.07 15.62
C PRO A 240 34.20 -1.17 14.50
N LEU A 241 35.09 -0.59 13.68
CA LEU A 241 34.69 0.22 12.54
C LEU A 241 34.00 -0.62 11.47
N GLU A 242 34.55 -1.79 11.13
CA GLU A 242 33.97 -2.69 10.13
C GLU A 242 32.61 -3.25 10.57
N ASP A 243 32.46 -3.64 11.85
CA ASP A 243 31.16 -4.08 12.38
C ASP A 243 30.12 -2.95 12.34
N GLN A 244 30.52 -1.72 12.63
CA GLN A 244 29.66 -0.54 12.46
C GLN A 244 29.23 -0.36 11.00
N GLN A 245 30.18 -0.39 10.07
CA GLN A 245 29.91 -0.17 8.65
C GLN A 245 28.98 -1.26 8.11
N LEU A 246 29.23 -2.52 8.50
CA LEU A 246 28.38 -3.66 8.16
C LEU A 246 26.95 -3.46 8.69
N ALA A 247 26.79 -2.98 9.91
CA ALA A 247 25.48 -2.69 10.48
C ALA A 247 24.73 -1.59 9.70
N GLY A 248 25.44 -0.54 9.29
CA GLY A 248 24.89 0.49 8.40
C GLY A 248 24.42 -0.08 7.06
N LEU A 249 25.21 -0.99 6.46
CA LEU A 249 24.85 -1.69 5.22
C LEU A 249 23.63 -2.60 5.40
N VAL A 250 23.57 -3.36 6.49
CA VAL A 250 22.42 -4.21 6.86
C VAL A 250 21.17 -3.36 7.03
N MET A 251 21.27 -2.22 7.70
CA MET A 251 20.16 -1.30 7.88
C MET A 251 19.68 -0.68 6.57
N TRP A 252 20.61 -0.27 5.70
CA TRP A 252 20.28 0.46 4.49
C TRP A 252 19.77 -0.44 3.35
N ILE A 253 20.51 -1.51 3.02
CA ILE A 253 20.28 -2.29 1.80
C ILE A 253 19.09 -3.26 1.98
N PRO A 254 19.14 -4.27 2.89
CA PRO A 254 17.98 -5.10 3.21
C PRO A 254 16.73 -4.30 3.59
N GLY A 255 16.89 -3.24 4.40
CA GLY A 255 15.79 -2.36 4.77
C GLY A 255 15.13 -1.69 3.56
N GLY A 256 15.95 -1.12 2.67
CA GLY A 256 15.50 -0.53 1.40
C GLY A 256 14.76 -1.53 0.52
N PHE A 257 15.28 -2.75 0.36
CA PHE A 257 14.61 -3.80 -0.42
C PHE A 257 13.22 -4.15 0.13
N ALA A 258 13.06 -4.25 1.45
CA ALA A 258 11.77 -4.52 2.07
C ALA A 258 10.75 -3.40 1.76
N TYR A 259 11.16 -2.13 1.84
CA TYR A 259 10.29 -1.01 1.48
C TYR A 259 9.97 -0.96 -0.01
N ILE A 260 10.94 -1.24 -0.90
CA ILE A 260 10.70 -1.31 -2.35
C ILE A 260 9.70 -2.41 -2.68
N ALA A 261 9.86 -3.60 -2.09
CA ALA A 261 8.94 -4.71 -2.28
C ALA A 261 7.51 -4.34 -1.83
N ALA A 262 7.38 -3.68 -0.68
CA ALA A 262 6.09 -3.19 -0.18
C ALA A 262 5.48 -2.11 -1.09
N ALA A 263 6.28 -1.15 -1.56
CA ALA A 263 5.83 -0.11 -2.48
C ALA A 263 5.36 -0.71 -3.82
N LEU A 264 6.10 -1.67 -4.36
CA LEU A 264 5.75 -2.39 -5.58
C LEU A 264 4.45 -3.18 -5.40
N ALA A 265 4.31 -3.94 -4.32
CA ALA A 265 3.09 -4.69 -4.02
C ALA A 265 1.88 -3.75 -3.91
N LEU A 266 2.05 -2.59 -3.29
CA LEU A 266 1.00 -1.58 -3.14
C LEU A 266 0.65 -0.91 -4.48
N LEU A 267 1.63 -0.62 -5.33
CA LEU A 267 1.44 -0.09 -6.67
C LEU A 267 0.69 -1.09 -7.55
N LEU A 268 1.07 -2.37 -7.52
CA LEU A 268 0.37 -3.43 -8.25
C LEU A 268 -1.07 -3.60 -7.76
N ALA A 269 -1.31 -3.49 -6.44
CA ALA A 269 -2.65 -3.51 -5.88
C ALA A 269 -3.48 -2.29 -6.34
N TRP A 270 -2.85 -1.12 -6.45
CA TRP A 270 -3.49 0.09 -6.98
C TRP A 270 -3.90 -0.07 -8.45
N LEU A 271 -2.98 -0.54 -9.30
CA LEU A 271 -3.24 -0.78 -10.72
C LEU A 271 -4.38 -1.79 -10.94
N ARG A 272 -4.35 -2.92 -10.23
CA ARG A 272 -5.42 -3.93 -10.27
C ARG A 272 -6.77 -3.36 -9.83
N GLN A 273 -6.78 -2.49 -8.82
CA GLN A 273 -8.01 -1.84 -8.40
C GLN A 273 -8.54 -0.88 -9.46
N SER A 274 -7.68 -0.05 -10.07
CA SER A 274 -8.11 0.87 -11.14
C SER A 274 -8.71 0.14 -12.33
N GLU A 275 -8.13 -0.99 -12.74
CA GLU A 275 -8.71 -1.84 -13.79
C GLU A 275 -10.07 -2.41 -13.39
N SER A 276 -10.19 -2.91 -12.16
CA SER A 276 -11.46 -3.48 -11.67
C SER A 276 -12.59 -2.45 -11.65
N LEU A 277 -12.29 -1.19 -11.32
CA LEU A 277 -13.24 -0.09 -11.31
C LEU A 277 -13.61 0.31 -12.75
N ALA A 278 -12.65 0.37 -13.65
CA ALA A 278 -12.90 0.62 -15.08
C ALA A 278 -13.81 -0.46 -15.69
N ARG A 279 -13.53 -1.75 -15.45
CA ARG A 279 -14.37 -2.88 -15.92
C ARG A 279 -15.78 -2.86 -15.31
N ARG A 280 -15.91 -2.52 -14.01
CA ARG A 280 -17.22 -2.39 -13.35
C ARG A 280 -18.04 -1.25 -13.92
N ARG A 281 -17.41 -0.12 -14.25
CA ARG A 281 -18.06 1.02 -14.90
C ARG A 281 -18.60 0.62 -16.28
N GLN A 282 -17.76 0.00 -17.11
CA GLN A 282 -18.19 -0.54 -18.41
C GLN A 282 -19.37 -1.53 -18.32
N ARG A 283 -19.37 -2.44 -17.32
CA ARG A 283 -20.49 -3.36 -17.08
C ARG A 283 -21.74 -2.69 -16.52
N GLY A 284 -21.57 -1.67 -15.67
CA GLY A 284 -22.67 -0.89 -15.10
C GLY A 284 -23.39 -0.08 -16.17
N ASP A 285 -22.62 0.54 -17.07
CA ASP A 285 -23.15 1.24 -18.24
C ASP A 285 -23.95 0.26 -19.13
N GLY A 286 -23.43 -0.96 -19.36
CA GLY A 286 -24.16 -2.01 -20.10
C GLY A 286 -25.46 -2.49 -19.44
N ARG A 287 -25.51 -2.59 -18.10
CA ARG A 287 -26.74 -2.95 -17.36
C ARG A 287 -27.75 -1.83 -17.27
N ALA A 288 -27.29 -0.58 -17.11
CA ALA A 288 -28.15 0.59 -17.16
C ALA A 288 -28.74 0.74 -18.56
N LEU A 289 -27.93 0.57 -19.61
CA LEU A 289 -28.39 0.51 -21.00
C LEU A 289 -29.40 -0.62 -21.21
N PHE A 290 -29.15 -1.82 -20.67
CA PHE A 290 -30.08 -2.94 -20.76
C PHE A 290 -31.38 -2.71 -19.98
N ALA A 291 -31.33 -2.12 -18.78
CA ALA A 291 -32.51 -1.78 -18.00
C ALA A 291 -33.32 -0.66 -18.64
N VAL A 292 -32.65 0.35 -19.23
CA VAL A 292 -33.28 1.39 -20.04
C VAL A 292 -33.90 0.76 -21.29
N ALA A 293 -33.21 -0.16 -21.97
CA ALA A 293 -33.76 -0.87 -23.13
C ALA A 293 -34.97 -1.74 -22.75
N LEU A 294 -34.94 -2.45 -21.63
CA LEU A 294 -36.07 -3.23 -21.12
C LEU A 294 -37.26 -2.35 -20.74
N LEU A 295 -37.00 -1.23 -20.05
CA LEU A 295 -38.02 -0.24 -19.70
C LEU A 295 -38.62 0.40 -20.97
N SER A 296 -37.79 0.65 -21.98
CA SER A 296 -38.20 1.15 -23.29
C SER A 296 -39.04 0.11 -24.05
N LEU A 297 -38.71 -1.17 -23.97
CA LEU A 297 -39.50 -2.29 -24.53
C LEU A 297 -40.86 -2.44 -23.82
N THR A 298 -40.92 -2.25 -22.51
CA THR A 298 -42.19 -2.25 -21.76
C THR A 298 -43.05 -1.02 -22.06
N LEU A 299 -42.44 0.13 -22.39
CA LEU A 299 -43.13 1.34 -22.81
C LEU A 299 -43.55 1.30 -24.29
N ALA A 300 -42.79 0.60 -25.14
CA ALA A 300 -43.07 0.41 -26.57
C ALA A 300 -44.16 -0.65 -26.85
N ALA A 301 -44.56 -1.43 -25.84
CA ALA A 301 -45.75 -2.28 -25.93
C ALA A 301 -47.07 -1.48 -25.99
N CYS A 302 -47.02 -0.15 -25.76
CA CYS A 302 -48.11 0.78 -26.06
C CYS A 302 -47.64 1.79 -27.11
N GLY A 303 -47.76 1.44 -28.39
CA GLY A 303 -47.64 2.37 -29.50
C GLY A 303 -46.47 2.08 -30.43
N GLU A 304 -46.81 1.61 -31.64
CA GLU A 304 -45.90 1.47 -32.76
C GLU A 304 -45.25 2.82 -33.10
N THR A 305 -44.00 3.02 -32.66
CA THR A 305 -43.11 4.02 -33.25
C THR A 305 -41.68 3.47 -33.26
N ALA A 306 -41.08 3.46 -34.45
CA ALA A 306 -39.70 3.03 -34.69
C ALA A 306 -38.70 3.79 -33.78
N PRO A 307 -37.60 3.16 -33.33
CA PRO A 307 -36.67 3.79 -32.39
C PRO A 307 -35.89 4.93 -33.07
N GLN A 308 -36.29 6.17 -32.78
CA GLN A 308 -35.50 7.36 -33.05
C GLN A 308 -34.27 7.39 -32.13
N ILE A 309 -33.09 7.55 -32.73
CA ILE A 309 -31.84 7.85 -32.02
C ILE A 309 -32.00 9.22 -31.33
N ARG A 310 -32.45 9.20 -30.07
CA ARG A 310 -32.45 10.38 -29.20
C ARG A 310 -31.02 10.69 -28.78
N GLY A 311 -30.37 11.62 -29.48
CA GLY A 311 -29.08 12.17 -29.07
C GLY A 311 -28.21 12.79 -30.15
N ALA A 312 -28.51 12.61 -31.44
CA ALA A 312 -27.74 13.23 -32.52
C ALA A 312 -28.26 14.66 -32.80
N GLN A 313 -28.08 15.59 -31.86
CA GLN A 313 -28.07 17.00 -32.24
C GLN A 313 -26.70 17.25 -32.89
N ALA A 314 -26.71 17.57 -34.18
CA ALA A 314 -25.52 18.00 -34.91
C ALA A 314 -24.75 19.02 -34.06
N ASN A 315 -23.46 18.78 -33.81
CA ASN A 315 -22.63 19.79 -33.18
C ASN A 315 -22.37 20.88 -34.24
N PRO A 316 -22.97 22.08 -34.14
CA PRO A 316 -22.91 23.09 -35.20
C PRO A 316 -21.47 23.57 -35.50
N VAL A 317 -20.52 23.21 -34.65
CA VAL A 317 -19.10 23.58 -34.75
C VAL A 317 -18.35 22.81 -35.86
N THR A 318 -18.82 21.64 -36.28
CA THR A 318 -18.11 20.79 -37.28
C THR A 318 -18.67 20.91 -38.71
N GLY A 319 -19.93 21.35 -38.85
CA GLY A 319 -20.62 21.37 -40.14
C GLY A 319 -20.91 20.01 -40.78
N GLY A 320 -20.58 18.89 -40.12
CA GLY A 320 -20.83 17.52 -40.60
C GLY A 320 -22.10 16.87 -40.04
N ASP A 321 -22.51 15.76 -40.64
CA ASP A 321 -23.65 14.93 -40.21
C ASP A 321 -23.18 13.74 -39.35
N PRO A 322 -23.52 13.71 -38.03
CA PRO A 322 -23.15 12.60 -37.16
C PRO A 322 -23.64 11.23 -37.62
N ARG A 323 -24.77 11.15 -38.35
CA ARG A 323 -25.27 9.86 -38.86
C ARG A 323 -24.37 9.30 -39.95
N LYS A 324 -24.05 10.13 -40.94
CA LYS A 324 -23.06 9.79 -41.97
C LYS A 324 -21.69 9.49 -41.36
N GLY A 325 -21.34 10.19 -40.27
CA GLY A 325 -20.13 9.92 -39.51
C GLY A 325 -20.08 8.52 -38.94
N ALA A 326 -21.16 8.05 -38.31
CA ALA A 326 -21.25 6.69 -37.79
C ALA A 326 -21.11 5.62 -38.89
N GLU A 327 -21.76 5.87 -40.04
CA GLU A 327 -21.68 4.99 -41.22
C GLU A 327 -20.25 4.94 -41.79
N ALA A 328 -19.59 6.11 -41.91
CA ALA A 328 -18.20 6.20 -42.36
C ALA A 328 -17.23 5.50 -41.40
N ILE A 329 -17.40 5.67 -40.09
CA ILE A 329 -16.60 4.98 -39.06
C ILE A 329 -16.70 3.46 -39.21
N ALA A 330 -17.90 2.95 -39.47
CA ALA A 330 -18.13 1.53 -39.69
C ALA A 330 -17.47 1.05 -40.99
N ALA A 331 -17.67 1.78 -42.09
CA ALA A 331 -17.16 1.42 -43.41
C ALA A 331 -15.64 1.47 -43.52
N ILE A 332 -15.00 2.47 -42.92
CA ILE A 332 -13.53 2.65 -42.90
C ILE A 332 -12.87 1.63 -41.94
N GLY A 333 -13.63 1.04 -41.01
CA GLY A 333 -13.13 0.00 -40.12
C GLY A 333 -12.42 0.51 -38.88
N CYS A 334 -12.70 1.75 -38.43
CA CYS A 334 -12.11 2.32 -37.21
C CYS A 334 -12.35 1.43 -35.97
N GLY A 335 -13.43 0.65 -35.98
CA GLY A 335 -13.80 -0.30 -34.94
C GLY A 335 -12.84 -1.48 -34.74
N ALA A 336 -11.97 -1.79 -35.72
CA ALA A 336 -10.93 -2.81 -35.57
C ALA A 336 -9.88 -2.40 -34.52
N CYS A 337 -9.59 -1.11 -34.43
CA CYS A 337 -8.60 -0.56 -33.50
C CYS A 337 -9.22 0.10 -32.28
N HIS A 338 -10.40 0.72 -32.41
CA HIS A 338 -11.02 1.53 -31.37
C HIS A 338 -12.33 0.94 -30.86
N THR A 339 -12.59 1.16 -29.57
CA THR A 339 -13.91 0.98 -28.98
C THR A 339 -14.72 2.26 -29.20
N ILE A 340 -15.84 2.17 -29.91
CA ILE A 340 -16.65 3.33 -30.32
C ILE A 340 -18.13 3.10 -29.97
N PRO A 341 -18.67 3.75 -28.92
CA PRO A 341 -20.07 3.58 -28.55
C PRO A 341 -21.01 4.02 -29.67
N GLY A 342 -22.00 3.19 -30.00
CA GLY A 342 -22.99 3.47 -31.04
C GLY A 342 -22.61 3.01 -32.45
N VAL A 343 -21.41 2.45 -32.64
CA VAL A 343 -21.01 1.79 -33.90
C VAL A 343 -20.94 0.28 -33.68
N ASN A 344 -21.73 -0.48 -34.43
CA ASN A 344 -21.80 -1.94 -34.30
C ASN A 344 -20.44 -2.60 -34.58
N GLY A 345 -20.02 -3.50 -33.70
CA GLY A 345 -18.76 -4.24 -33.84
C GLY A 345 -17.49 -3.45 -33.50
N ALA A 346 -17.59 -2.17 -33.13
CA ALA A 346 -16.44 -1.34 -32.79
C ALA A 346 -15.97 -1.59 -31.34
N VAL A 347 -15.20 -2.67 -31.14
CA VAL A 347 -14.68 -3.13 -29.84
C VAL A 347 -13.15 -3.25 -29.81
N GLY A 348 -12.45 -2.63 -30.77
CA GLY A 348 -11.00 -2.63 -30.83
C GLY A 348 -10.34 -2.00 -29.60
N LEU A 349 -9.15 -2.49 -29.26
CA LEU A 349 -8.35 -2.03 -28.11
C LEU A 349 -6.90 -1.69 -28.50
N VAL A 350 -6.57 -1.68 -29.79
CA VAL A 350 -5.25 -1.27 -30.29
C VAL A 350 -5.07 0.24 -30.07
N GLY A 351 -6.10 1.01 -30.41
CA GLY A 351 -6.20 2.43 -30.11
C GLY A 351 -7.00 2.69 -28.82
N PRO A 352 -6.89 3.89 -28.23
CA PRO A 352 -7.66 4.25 -27.04
C PRO A 352 -9.17 4.27 -27.34
N PRO A 353 -10.06 4.00 -26.36
CA PRO A 353 -11.50 4.14 -26.53
C PRO A 353 -11.90 5.56 -26.95
N LEU A 354 -12.96 5.71 -27.75
CA LEU A 354 -13.45 7.01 -28.24
C LEU A 354 -14.74 7.50 -27.55
N ASP A 355 -15.14 6.83 -26.46
CA ASP A 355 -16.38 7.03 -25.71
C ASP A 355 -16.64 8.44 -25.16
N ARG A 356 -15.59 9.27 -25.03
CA ARG A 356 -15.69 10.64 -24.49
C ARG A 356 -14.90 11.65 -25.31
N MET A 357 -14.78 11.44 -26.61
CA MET A 357 -13.97 12.30 -27.48
C MET A 357 -14.38 13.77 -27.40
N GLY A 358 -15.67 14.09 -27.33
CA GLY A 358 -16.17 15.46 -27.23
C GLY A 358 -15.78 16.21 -25.94
N ARG A 359 -15.24 15.53 -24.92
CA ARG A 359 -14.76 16.14 -23.66
C ARG A 359 -13.25 16.16 -23.50
N ARG A 360 -12.50 15.59 -24.43
CA ARG A 360 -11.04 15.59 -24.35
C ARG A 360 -10.50 16.99 -24.63
N ILE A 361 -9.42 17.35 -23.96
CA ILE A 361 -8.71 18.61 -24.20
C ILE A 361 -7.71 18.43 -25.35
N TYR A 362 -7.10 17.24 -25.46
CA TYR A 362 -6.12 16.90 -26.49
C TYR A 362 -6.51 15.63 -27.27
N ILE A 363 -6.11 15.58 -28.54
CA ILE A 363 -6.17 14.43 -29.45
C ILE A 363 -4.78 14.12 -29.99
N ALA A 364 -4.56 12.88 -30.42
CA ALA A 364 -3.25 12.36 -30.85
C ALA A 364 -2.09 12.53 -29.84
N GLY A 365 -2.36 12.98 -28.61
CA GLY A 365 -1.35 13.26 -27.58
C GLY A 365 -0.72 14.65 -27.65
N LEU A 366 -0.96 15.43 -28.72
CA LEU A 366 -0.33 16.74 -28.93
C LEU A 366 -1.26 17.86 -29.43
N LEU A 367 -2.36 17.55 -30.13
CA LEU A 367 -3.23 18.56 -30.72
C LEU A 367 -4.37 18.93 -29.78
N ARG A 368 -4.72 20.22 -29.71
CA ARG A 368 -5.94 20.65 -29.02
C ARG A 368 -7.15 20.08 -29.75
N ASN A 369 -8.14 19.60 -28.99
CA ASN A 369 -9.35 18.99 -29.54
C ASN A 369 -10.33 20.02 -30.12
N THR A 370 -10.02 20.53 -31.31
CA THR A 370 -10.91 21.38 -32.12
C THR A 370 -11.34 20.63 -33.38
N PRO A 371 -12.50 20.96 -34.00
CA PRO A 371 -12.95 20.31 -35.24
C PRO A 371 -11.91 20.27 -36.33
N GLU A 372 -11.20 21.38 -36.54
CA GLU A 372 -10.18 21.52 -37.59
C GLU A 372 -9.01 20.57 -37.33
N ASN A 373 -8.56 20.48 -36.09
CA ASN A 373 -7.49 19.56 -35.70
C ASN A 373 -7.93 18.10 -35.76
N MET A 374 -9.19 17.81 -35.43
CA MET A 374 -9.75 16.47 -35.56
C MET A 374 -9.77 16.03 -37.01
N GLU A 375 -10.26 16.89 -37.90
CA GLU A 375 -10.32 16.63 -39.33
C GLU A 375 -8.92 16.44 -39.92
N ALA A 376 -7.97 17.32 -39.59
CA ALA A 376 -6.59 17.18 -40.01
C ALA A 376 -5.95 15.86 -39.54
N TRP A 377 -6.22 15.46 -38.29
CA TRP A 377 -5.75 14.18 -37.75
C TRP A 377 -6.40 12.96 -38.44
N LEU A 378 -7.68 13.04 -38.78
CA LEU A 378 -8.39 11.96 -39.47
C LEU A 378 -7.90 11.78 -40.92
N GLN A 379 -7.58 12.88 -41.61
CA GLN A 379 -7.12 12.85 -43.00
C GLN A 379 -5.67 12.36 -43.12
N ASP A 380 -4.74 12.91 -42.31
CA ASP A 380 -3.31 12.66 -42.43
C ASP A 380 -2.64 12.30 -41.07
N PRO A 381 -3.01 11.19 -40.41
CA PRO A 381 -2.47 10.84 -39.10
C PRO A 381 -0.93 10.66 -39.10
N GLN A 382 -0.33 10.08 -40.14
CA GLN A 382 1.13 9.89 -40.19
C GLN A 382 1.90 11.21 -40.38
N LYS A 383 1.26 12.25 -40.95
CA LYS A 383 1.86 13.58 -41.06
C LYS A 383 1.96 14.28 -39.70
N ILE A 384 1.01 14.01 -38.82
CA ILE A 384 0.93 14.64 -37.49
C ILE A 384 1.74 13.84 -36.46
N VAL A 385 1.66 12.51 -36.50
CA VAL A 385 2.45 11.61 -35.64
C VAL A 385 3.18 10.59 -36.51
N PRO A 386 4.37 10.96 -37.04
CA PRO A 386 5.18 10.04 -37.85
C PRO A 386 5.56 8.78 -37.07
N GLY A 387 5.28 7.60 -37.64
CA GLY A 387 5.55 6.31 -37.00
C GLY A 387 4.49 5.91 -35.96
N GLY A 388 3.38 6.64 -35.88
CA GLY A 388 2.23 6.28 -35.05
C GLY A 388 1.52 5.01 -35.55
N VAL A 389 0.72 4.39 -34.67
CA VAL A 389 0.01 3.13 -34.97
C VAL A 389 -1.22 3.35 -35.87
N MET A 390 -1.79 4.55 -35.93
CA MET A 390 -2.93 4.87 -36.79
C MET A 390 -2.44 5.16 -38.22
N PRO A 391 -2.71 4.28 -39.21
CA PRO A 391 -2.25 4.48 -40.58
C PRO A 391 -3.07 5.55 -41.30
N ASP A 392 -2.59 6.01 -42.46
CA ASP A 392 -3.36 6.89 -43.33
C ASP A 392 -4.50 6.08 -43.98
N MET A 393 -5.74 6.38 -43.59
CA MET A 393 -6.93 5.60 -43.98
C MET A 393 -7.60 6.11 -45.26
N GLY A 394 -7.06 7.15 -45.91
CA GLY A 394 -7.63 7.76 -47.11
C GLY A 394 -8.98 8.45 -46.87
N ILE A 395 -9.18 9.02 -45.68
CA ILE A 395 -10.43 9.68 -45.29
C ILE A 395 -10.56 11.00 -46.06
N SER A 396 -11.67 11.20 -46.78
CA SER A 396 -11.92 12.45 -47.50
C SER A 396 -12.26 13.60 -46.55
N ALA A 397 -12.17 14.85 -47.03
CA ALA A 397 -12.53 16.01 -46.23
C ALA A 397 -14.02 16.03 -45.81
N GLU A 398 -14.92 15.45 -46.61
CA GLU A 398 -16.32 15.30 -46.24
C GLU A 398 -16.50 14.23 -45.15
N GLN A 399 -15.86 13.07 -45.32
CA GLN A 399 -15.90 12.00 -44.33
C GLN A 399 -15.29 12.46 -43.00
N SER A 400 -14.19 13.21 -43.02
CA SER A 400 -13.57 13.70 -41.78
C SER A 400 -14.49 14.64 -41.01
N ARG A 401 -15.25 15.51 -41.71
CA ARG A 401 -16.25 16.39 -41.09
C ARG A 401 -17.36 15.59 -40.44
N ASP A 402 -17.93 14.63 -41.15
CA ASP A 402 -19.03 13.80 -40.65
C ASP A 402 -18.58 12.92 -39.47
N ILE A 403 -17.40 12.32 -39.56
CA ILE A 403 -16.78 11.54 -38.47
C ILE A 403 -16.51 12.43 -37.26
N SER A 404 -15.91 13.61 -37.47
CA SER A 404 -15.68 14.61 -36.41
C SER A 404 -17.00 14.96 -35.71
N ALA A 405 -18.05 15.27 -36.48
CA ALA A 405 -19.39 15.56 -35.97
C ALA A 405 -19.90 14.44 -35.05
N TYR A 406 -19.75 13.18 -35.45
CA TYR A 406 -20.09 12.02 -34.63
C TYR A 406 -19.25 11.92 -33.35
N LEU A 407 -17.92 12.03 -33.45
CA LEU A 407 -17.03 11.92 -32.30
C LEU A 407 -17.30 12.99 -31.23
N TYR A 408 -17.74 14.19 -31.63
CA TYR A 408 -18.14 15.24 -30.71
C TYR A 408 -19.46 14.97 -29.97
N THR A 409 -20.29 14.05 -30.47
CA THR A 409 -21.49 13.58 -29.73
C THR A 409 -21.13 12.70 -28.53
N LEU A 410 -19.93 12.11 -28.51
CA LEU A 410 -19.46 11.20 -27.46
C LEU A 410 -18.91 11.99 -26.25
N ARG A 411 -19.70 12.13 -25.17
CA ARG A 411 -19.39 12.96 -23.97
C ARG A 411 -19.43 12.19 -22.65
#